data_AF-A0A9W7SQC1-F1
#
_entry.id   AF-A0A9W7SQC1-F1
#
_cell.length_a   1.000
_cell.length_b   1.000
_cell.length_c   1.000
_cell.angle_alpha   90.00
_cell.angle_beta   90.00
_cell.angle_gamma   90.00
#
_symmetry.space_group_name_H-M   'P 1'
#
loop_
_entity.id
_entity.type
_entity.pdbx_description
1 polymer ?
#
loop_
_entity_poly.entity_id
_entity_poly.type
_entity_poly.pdbx_seq_one_letter_code
_entity_poly.pdbx_strand_id
1 'polypeptide(L)'
;MTPVLGQFGTIVLLIFGGGDLSRQGPWLSRPRSEPSSGLLITFWQFLFTTLASAPTQLSAKGPYGLRPSRVPISRWAVIAAMFFTINMLNNWAFAFDVSVPVHIILRSFGSVTTMLAGFVRGKRYSFLQVFSVVLLTAGVLVSAWADSESKGKSMSLETAASASRFATGLGILLLAQLLSAYQGAFVEDTYSMYQADWTENLFYSHIFSLPMFLPLSLSLQQQYASLAATGPLDLDKAARLSREDGLWSRAPPDAVLGTSLRSLIESLPRGVLFLLVNAVTQLACISGVNLLAAKSSAVTVTIVLNVRKLVSFIFSTILFGHHLSAKMILGSALVFGSGALYGWESTWRLPRERRRKAVQGGGPGNGTVKRG
;
A
#
# COMPACT_ATOMS: atom_id res chain seq x y z
N MET A 1 28.76 -2.02 -2.92
CA MET A 1 27.80 -0.90 -2.75
C MET A 1 26.75 -0.82 -3.87
N THR A 2 27.00 -1.39 -5.05
CA THR A 2 26.06 -1.50 -6.19
C THR A 2 24.81 -2.37 -5.98
N PRO A 3 24.80 -3.50 -5.23
CA PRO A 3 23.58 -4.32 -5.13
C PRO A 3 22.51 -3.70 -4.22
N VAL A 4 22.90 -2.83 -3.28
CA VAL A 4 21.97 -2.18 -2.34
C VAL A 4 21.18 -1.08 -3.04
N LEU A 5 21.82 -0.25 -3.87
CA LEU A 5 21.13 0.77 -4.66
C LEU A 5 20.14 0.16 -5.68
N GLY A 6 20.53 -0.94 -6.34
CA GLY A 6 19.64 -1.65 -7.27
C GLY A 6 18.38 -2.18 -6.58
N GLN A 7 18.54 -2.78 -5.39
CA GLN A 7 17.42 -3.29 -4.60
C GLN A 7 16.48 -2.18 -4.09
N PHE A 8 17.02 -1.03 -3.65
CA PHE A 8 16.20 0.12 -3.28
C PHE A 8 15.45 0.71 -4.49
N GLY A 9 16.10 0.77 -5.66
CA GLY A 9 15.46 1.15 -6.92
C GLY A 9 14.29 0.22 -7.27
N THR A 10 14.47 -1.10 -7.13
CA THR A 10 13.39 -2.09 -7.33
C THR A 10 12.25 -1.93 -6.33
N ILE A 11 12.54 -1.67 -5.04
CA ILE A 11 11.50 -1.42 -4.01
C ILE A 11 10.66 -0.19 -4.38
N VAL A 12 11.32 0.91 -4.75
CA VAL A 12 10.65 2.14 -5.17
C VAL A 12 9.82 1.87 -6.44
N LEU A 13 10.39 1.20 -7.45
CA LEU A 13 9.66 0.86 -8.67
C LEU A 13 8.43 -0.03 -8.40
N LEU A 14 8.53 -1.00 -7.51
CA LEU A 14 7.42 -1.89 -7.15
C LEU A 14 6.32 -1.16 -6.36
N ILE A 15 6.71 -0.28 -5.43
CA ILE A 15 5.77 0.50 -4.60
C ILE A 15 5.06 1.58 -5.45
N PHE A 16 5.80 2.31 -6.28
CA PHE A 16 5.26 3.45 -7.04
C PHE A 16 4.77 3.07 -8.45
N GLY A 17 5.37 2.06 -9.09
CA GLY A 17 4.97 1.55 -10.40
C GLY A 17 3.70 0.68 -10.39
N GLY A 18 3.36 0.09 -9.24
CA GLY A 18 2.05 -0.53 -8.99
C GLY A 18 0.97 0.49 -8.62
N GLY A 19 1.06 1.74 -9.08
CA GLY A 19 0.05 2.77 -8.83
C GLY A 19 -1.33 2.28 -9.23
N ASP A 20 -2.34 2.55 -8.42
CA ASP A 20 -3.71 2.09 -8.64
C ASP A 20 -4.30 2.84 -9.85
N LEU A 21 -4.01 2.34 -11.07
CA LEU A 21 -4.58 2.84 -12.32
C LEU A 21 -6.12 2.71 -12.32
N SER A 22 -6.68 1.84 -11.46
CA SER A 22 -8.13 1.57 -11.41
C SER A 22 -8.97 2.74 -10.88
N ARG A 23 -8.35 3.71 -10.19
CA ARG A 23 -9.02 4.92 -9.67
C ARG A 23 -8.86 6.13 -10.60
N GLN A 24 -8.18 5.95 -11.72
CA GLN A 24 -7.65 7.04 -12.54
C GLN A 24 -8.24 6.97 -13.97
N GLY A 25 -9.52 7.30 -14.13
CA GLY A 25 -10.09 7.49 -15.47
C GLY A 25 -11.38 8.32 -15.44
N PRO A 26 -11.57 9.30 -16.35
CA PRO A 26 -12.85 10.01 -16.54
C PRO A 26 -13.88 9.11 -17.26
N TRP A 27 -13.41 8.04 -17.93
CA TRP A 27 -14.21 6.99 -18.55
C TRP A 27 -14.99 6.12 -17.55
N LEU A 28 -14.89 6.46 -16.28
CA LEU A 28 -15.55 5.82 -15.16
C LEU A 28 -16.65 6.73 -14.60
N SER A 29 -17.54 7.22 -15.45
CA SER A 29 -18.90 7.59 -15.04
C SER A 29 -19.65 6.33 -14.60
N ARG A 30 -19.13 5.65 -13.58
CA ARG A 30 -19.86 4.59 -12.89
C ARG A 30 -21.03 5.30 -12.22
N PRO A 31 -22.29 4.99 -12.57
CA PRO A 31 -23.40 5.36 -11.73
C PRO A 31 -23.10 4.83 -10.32
N ARG A 32 -23.53 5.53 -9.27
CA ARG A 32 -23.37 5.15 -7.86
C ARG A 32 -24.04 3.80 -7.49
N SER A 33 -24.33 2.94 -8.45
CA SER A 33 -25.23 1.79 -8.33
C SER A 33 -24.58 0.48 -7.86
N GLU A 34 -23.25 0.37 -7.73
CA GLU A 34 -22.64 -0.83 -7.09
C GLU A 34 -21.57 -0.45 -6.05
N PRO A 35 -21.99 -0.11 -4.81
CA PRO A 35 -21.11 0.29 -3.72
C PRO A 35 -20.30 -0.85 -3.07
N SER A 36 -20.44 -2.10 -3.50
CA SER A 36 -20.07 -3.28 -2.69
C SER A 36 -18.93 -4.17 -3.21
N SER A 37 -18.25 -3.85 -4.32
CA SER A 37 -17.22 -4.74 -4.91
C SER A 37 -15.86 -4.78 -4.18
N GLY A 38 -15.71 -4.01 -3.09
CA GLY A 38 -14.45 -3.95 -2.33
C GLY A 38 -13.99 -5.30 -1.76
N LEU A 39 -14.96 -6.16 -1.37
CA LEU A 39 -14.67 -7.50 -0.89
C LEU A 39 -14.09 -8.40 -1.99
N LEU A 40 -14.73 -8.41 -3.17
CA LEU A 40 -14.26 -9.17 -4.33
C LEU A 40 -12.88 -8.73 -4.78
N ILE A 41 -12.62 -7.42 -4.80
CA ILE A 41 -11.31 -6.86 -5.14
C ILE A 41 -10.24 -7.41 -4.19
N THR A 42 -10.45 -7.33 -2.88
CA THR A 42 -9.46 -7.82 -1.92
C THR A 42 -9.27 -9.33 -1.97
N PHE A 43 -10.35 -10.10 -2.19
CA PHE A 43 -10.22 -11.54 -2.40
C PHE A 43 -9.30 -11.87 -3.59
N TRP A 44 -9.52 -11.23 -4.74
CA TRP A 44 -8.69 -11.45 -5.93
C TRP A 44 -7.24 -10.98 -5.75
N GLN A 45 -7.02 -9.87 -5.06
CA GLN A 45 -5.67 -9.43 -4.69
C GLN A 45 -4.94 -10.50 -3.86
N PHE A 46 -5.64 -11.10 -2.88
CA PHE A 46 -5.07 -12.14 -2.05
C PHE A 46 -4.81 -13.42 -2.84
N LEU A 47 -5.77 -13.84 -3.67
CA LEU A 47 -5.64 -15.02 -4.52
C LEU A 47 -4.47 -14.90 -5.50
N PHE A 48 -4.39 -13.80 -6.26
CA PHE A 48 -3.28 -13.56 -7.20
C PHE A 48 -1.94 -13.50 -6.47
N THR A 49 -1.89 -12.87 -5.29
CA THR A 49 -0.65 -12.77 -4.53
C THR A 49 -0.20 -14.14 -4.02
N THR A 50 -1.12 -14.98 -3.55
CA THR A 50 -0.81 -16.36 -3.17
C THR A 50 -0.30 -17.17 -4.37
N LEU A 51 -0.99 -17.09 -5.52
CA LEU A 51 -0.57 -17.83 -6.74
C LEU A 51 0.80 -17.38 -7.24
N ALA A 52 1.07 -16.07 -7.27
CA ALA A 52 2.34 -15.53 -7.72
C ALA A 52 3.50 -15.80 -6.74
N SER A 53 3.21 -15.86 -5.43
CA SER A 53 4.23 -16.16 -4.41
C SER A 53 4.42 -17.65 -4.15
N ALA A 54 3.49 -18.52 -4.57
CA ALA A 54 3.55 -19.97 -4.38
C ALA A 54 4.86 -20.60 -4.87
N PRO A 55 5.39 -20.28 -6.07
CA PRO A 55 6.65 -20.86 -6.55
C PRO A 55 7.86 -20.58 -5.65
N THR A 56 7.80 -19.53 -4.81
CA THR A 56 8.90 -19.18 -3.91
C THR A 56 8.95 -20.07 -2.66
N GLN A 57 7.82 -20.68 -2.28
CA GLN A 57 7.69 -21.51 -1.09
C GLN A 57 7.46 -22.99 -1.40
N LEU A 58 6.97 -23.32 -2.61
CA LEU A 58 6.86 -24.69 -3.07
C LEU A 58 8.25 -25.26 -3.35
N SER A 59 8.56 -26.39 -2.72
CA SER A 59 9.80 -27.13 -2.90
C SER A 59 9.50 -28.61 -2.99
N ALA A 60 9.80 -29.23 -4.13
CA ALA A 60 9.61 -30.67 -4.35
C ALA A 60 10.41 -31.56 -3.38
N LYS A 61 11.40 -31.00 -2.68
CA LYS A 61 12.28 -31.71 -1.73
C LYS A 61 11.93 -31.44 -0.26
N GLY A 62 10.91 -30.63 0.03
CA GLY A 62 10.50 -30.31 1.40
C GLY A 62 9.37 -31.20 1.92
N PRO A 63 9.21 -31.33 3.25
CA PRO A 63 8.04 -32.01 3.82
C PRO A 63 6.75 -31.30 3.37
N TYR A 64 5.77 -32.08 2.91
CA TYR A 64 4.50 -31.59 2.32
C TYR A 64 4.66 -30.67 1.09
N GLY A 65 5.81 -30.71 0.41
CA GLY A 65 6.07 -29.88 -0.77
C GLY A 65 6.36 -28.40 -0.45
N LEU A 66 6.60 -28.06 0.82
CA LEU A 66 6.90 -26.71 1.28
C LEU A 66 8.34 -26.58 1.75
N ARG A 67 8.95 -25.42 1.50
CA ARG A 67 10.26 -25.05 2.03
C ARG A 67 10.20 -24.99 3.58
N PRO A 68 11.22 -25.51 4.30
CA PRO A 68 11.25 -25.40 5.76
C PRO A 68 11.28 -23.93 6.18
N SER A 69 10.30 -23.56 7.00
CA SER A 69 10.09 -22.21 7.51
C SER A 69 10.94 -21.99 8.77
N ARG A 70 11.62 -20.84 8.85
CA ARG A 70 12.39 -20.45 10.06
C ARG A 70 11.48 -19.89 11.15
N VAL A 71 10.33 -19.38 10.77
CA VAL A 71 9.36 -18.75 11.66
C VAL A 71 8.27 -19.76 12.03
N PRO A 72 7.87 -19.87 13.30
CA PRO A 72 6.75 -20.72 13.67
C PRO A 72 5.47 -20.34 12.90
N ILE A 73 4.78 -21.33 12.33
CA ILE A 73 3.55 -21.13 11.54
C ILE A 73 2.48 -20.36 12.33
N SER A 74 2.42 -20.54 13.65
CA SER A 74 1.50 -19.80 14.54
C SER A 74 1.71 -18.28 14.48
N ARG A 75 2.95 -17.79 14.34
CA ARG A 75 3.23 -16.36 14.17
C ARG A 75 2.72 -15.86 12.82
N TRP A 76 2.91 -16.65 11.75
CA TRP A 76 2.37 -16.30 10.44
C TRP A 76 0.84 -16.29 10.41
N ALA A 77 0.19 -17.22 11.10
CA ALA A 77 -1.26 -17.25 11.23
C ALA A 77 -1.80 -15.98 11.94
N VAL A 78 -1.12 -15.52 13.00
CA VAL A 78 -1.48 -14.27 13.70
C VAL A 78 -1.28 -13.06 12.79
N ILE A 79 -0.18 -13.00 12.03
CA ILE A 79 0.07 -11.94 11.04
C ILE A 79 -1.02 -11.94 9.96
N ALA A 80 -1.38 -13.11 9.43
CA ALA A 80 -2.43 -13.26 8.43
C ALA A 80 -3.80 -12.80 8.97
N ALA A 81 -4.16 -13.20 10.19
CA ALA A 81 -5.42 -12.80 10.82
C ALA A 81 -5.52 -11.28 11.00
N MET A 82 -4.46 -10.63 11.47
CA MET A 82 -4.41 -9.18 11.56
C MET A 82 -4.51 -8.54 10.18
N PHE A 83 -3.74 -9.03 9.22
CA PHE A 83 -3.71 -8.49 7.86
C PHE A 83 -5.08 -8.58 7.18
N PHE A 84 -5.74 -9.74 7.25
CA PHE A 84 -7.12 -9.93 6.78
C PHE A 84 -8.07 -8.94 7.46
N THR A 85 -8.05 -8.88 8.79
CA THR A 85 -8.93 -8.00 9.58
C THR A 85 -8.74 -6.53 9.19
N ILE A 86 -7.50 -6.07 9.07
CA ILE A 86 -7.18 -4.70 8.65
C ILE A 86 -7.72 -4.41 7.25
N ASN A 87 -7.57 -5.33 6.30
CA ASN A 87 -8.11 -5.14 4.95
C ASN A 87 -9.65 -5.09 4.97
N MET A 88 -10.29 -5.96 5.75
CA MET A 88 -11.75 -5.95 5.90
C MET A 88 -12.26 -4.67 6.54
N LEU A 89 -11.66 -4.20 7.64
CA LEU A 89 -12.05 -2.95 8.30
C LEU A 89 -11.86 -1.73 7.39
N ASN A 90 -10.74 -1.65 6.67
CA ASN A 90 -10.48 -0.54 5.74
C ASN A 90 -11.47 -0.51 4.58
N ASN A 91 -11.88 -1.68 4.06
CA ASN A 91 -12.88 -1.75 3.00
C ASN A 91 -14.27 -1.41 3.52
N TRP A 92 -14.63 -1.93 4.70
CA TRP A 92 -15.94 -1.75 5.29
C TRP A 92 -16.20 -0.30 5.72
N ALA A 93 -15.14 0.45 6.08
CA ALA A 93 -15.24 1.87 6.42
C ALA A 93 -15.94 2.72 5.35
N PHE A 94 -15.83 2.36 4.06
CA PHE A 94 -16.51 3.08 2.97
C PHE A 94 -18.04 2.93 2.99
N ALA A 95 -18.57 1.91 3.67
CA ALA A 95 -20.01 1.73 3.84
C ALA A 95 -20.63 2.74 4.83
N PHE A 96 -19.82 3.49 5.57
CA PHE A 96 -20.23 4.45 6.60
C PHE A 96 -20.10 5.91 6.14
N ASP A 97 -20.33 6.17 4.84
CA ASP A 97 -20.23 7.51 4.22
C ASP A 97 -18.85 8.17 4.34
N VAL A 98 -17.82 7.40 4.71
CA VAL A 98 -16.45 7.90 4.75
C VAL A 98 -15.95 8.09 3.34
N SER A 99 -15.70 9.34 2.97
CA SER A 99 -15.15 9.66 1.66
C SER A 99 -13.70 9.18 1.51
N VAL A 100 -13.28 8.94 0.28
CA VAL A 100 -11.90 8.56 -0.06
C VAL A 100 -10.85 9.56 0.50
N PRO A 101 -11.00 10.89 0.37
CA PRO A 101 -10.08 11.84 0.99
C PRO A 101 -10.02 11.73 2.51
N VAL A 102 -11.16 11.58 3.19
CA VAL A 102 -11.21 11.41 4.66
C VAL A 102 -10.52 10.12 5.09
N HIS A 103 -10.72 9.02 4.37
CA HIS A 103 -9.98 7.78 4.61
C HIS A 103 -8.47 8.01 4.48
N ILE A 104 -8.01 8.70 3.42
CA ILE A 104 -6.59 8.98 3.19
C ILE A 104 -5.99 9.78 4.37
N ILE A 105 -6.70 10.81 4.84
CA ILE A 105 -6.31 11.59 6.02
C ILE A 105 -6.16 10.69 7.25
N LEU A 106 -7.19 9.91 7.57
CA LEU A 106 -7.21 9.10 8.77
C LEU A 106 -6.14 8.02 8.76
N ARG A 107 -5.86 7.44 7.58
CA ARG A 107 -4.79 6.46 7.41
C ARG A 107 -3.39 7.07 7.45
N SER A 108 -3.27 8.39 7.25
CA SER A 108 -1.98 9.07 7.38
C SER A 108 -1.51 9.16 8.83
N PHE A 109 -2.44 9.24 9.78
CA PHE A 109 -2.14 9.13 11.22
C PHE A 109 -1.55 7.77 11.63
N GLY A 110 -1.60 6.76 10.75
CA GLY A 110 -0.95 5.47 10.98
C GLY A 110 0.55 5.57 11.26
N SER A 111 1.26 6.57 10.71
CA SER A 111 2.68 6.78 11.03
C SER A 111 2.89 7.29 12.46
N VAL A 112 1.98 8.14 12.95
CA VAL A 112 1.97 8.64 14.33
C VAL A 112 1.71 7.49 15.30
N THR A 113 0.67 6.69 15.06
CA THR A 113 0.32 5.56 15.93
C THR A 113 1.41 4.47 15.91
N THR A 114 2.05 4.24 14.76
CA THR A 114 3.17 3.28 14.64
C THR A 114 4.42 3.77 15.36
N MET A 115 4.73 5.07 15.29
CA MET A 115 5.83 5.66 16.04
C MET A 115 5.56 5.59 17.55
N LEU A 116 4.33 5.87 18.00
CA LEU A 116 3.94 5.73 19.39
C LEU A 116 4.03 4.28 19.87
N ALA A 117 3.55 3.32 19.09
CA ALA A 117 3.65 1.90 19.41
C ALA A 117 5.12 1.45 19.53
N GLY A 118 6.00 1.95 18.66
CA GLY A 118 7.43 1.72 18.76
C GLY A 118 8.05 2.36 20.00
N PHE A 119 7.61 3.57 20.37
CA PHE A 119 8.07 4.26 21.59
C PHE A 119 7.69 3.49 22.86
N VAL A 120 6.43 3.03 22.96
CA VAL A 120 5.96 2.17 24.07
C VAL A 120 6.76 0.86 24.15
N ARG A 121 7.24 0.35 23.03
CA ARG A 121 8.13 -0.82 22.95
C ARG A 121 9.61 -0.51 23.21
N GLY A 122 9.94 0.70 23.67
CA GLY A 122 11.30 1.11 24.04
C GLY A 122 12.16 1.64 22.88
N LYS A 123 11.60 1.84 21.68
CA LYS A 123 12.34 2.49 20.58
C LYS A 123 12.50 3.98 20.88
N ARG A 124 13.69 4.50 20.61
CA ARG A 124 14.00 5.93 20.74
C ARG A 124 14.03 6.57 19.36
N TYR A 125 13.30 7.66 19.20
CA TYR A 125 13.24 8.44 17.97
C TYR A 125 13.98 9.76 18.17
N SER A 126 14.69 10.21 17.14
CA SER A 126 15.30 11.54 17.17
C SER A 126 14.25 12.63 16.96
N PHE A 127 14.56 13.86 17.38
CA PHE A 127 13.70 15.01 17.15
C PHE A 127 13.32 15.16 15.67
N LEU A 128 14.26 14.96 14.75
CA LEU A 128 14.02 15.05 13.30
C LEU A 128 13.08 13.95 12.79
N GLN A 129 13.10 12.75 13.39
CA GLN A 129 12.15 11.69 13.06
C GLN A 129 10.73 12.06 13.48
N VAL A 130 10.56 12.56 14.71
CA VAL A 130 9.26 13.01 15.24
C VAL A 130 8.73 14.20 14.44
N PHE A 131 9.59 15.20 14.21
CA PHE A 131 9.24 16.38 13.42
C PHE A 131 8.81 16.01 11.99
N SER A 132 9.52 15.08 11.34
CA SER A 132 9.13 14.57 10.03
C SER A 132 7.74 13.93 10.05
N VAL A 133 7.39 13.16 11.07
CA VAL A 133 6.05 12.52 11.15
C VAL A 133 4.94 13.55 11.38
N VAL A 134 5.19 14.58 12.20
CA VAL A 134 4.25 15.70 12.37
C VAL A 134 4.06 16.44 11.05
N LEU A 135 5.15 16.76 10.36
CA LEU A 135 5.14 17.45 9.07
C LEU A 135 4.43 16.64 7.98
N LEU A 136 4.64 15.32 7.94
CA LEU A 136 3.95 14.39 7.05
C LEU A 136 2.43 14.43 7.28
N THR A 137 2.02 14.39 8.55
CA THR A 137 0.60 14.42 8.94
C THR A 137 -0.05 15.74 8.51
N ALA A 138 0.61 16.86 8.77
CA ALA A 138 0.15 18.19 8.33
C ALA A 138 0.04 18.28 6.80
N GLY A 139 1.04 17.79 6.06
CA GLY A 139 1.04 17.80 4.61
C GLY A 139 -0.13 17.00 4.01
N VAL A 140 -0.40 15.79 4.52
CA VAL A 140 -1.53 14.99 4.05
C VAL A 140 -2.87 15.66 4.38
N LEU A 141 -3.01 16.27 5.56
CA LEU A 141 -4.21 17.03 5.95
C LEU A 141 -4.48 18.18 4.97
N VAL A 142 -3.46 18.98 4.67
CA VAL A 142 -3.57 20.12 3.73
C VAL A 142 -3.94 19.64 2.33
N SER A 143 -3.25 18.61 1.79
CA SER A 143 -3.54 18.09 0.45
C SER A 143 -4.94 17.50 0.34
N ALA A 144 -5.41 16.79 1.35
CA ALA A 144 -6.73 16.16 1.31
C ALA A 144 -7.87 17.16 1.52
N TRP A 145 -7.67 18.19 2.35
CA TRP A 145 -8.63 19.30 2.44
C TRP A 145 -8.70 20.04 1.09
N ALA A 146 -7.55 20.36 0.50
CA ALA A 146 -7.49 21.00 -0.81
C ALA A 146 -8.21 20.21 -1.91
N ASP A 147 -8.14 18.87 -1.89
CA ASP A 147 -8.87 17.99 -2.81
C ASP A 147 -10.39 18.00 -2.58
N SER A 148 -10.83 18.04 -1.31
CA SER A 148 -12.26 18.11 -1.00
C SER A 148 -12.89 19.44 -1.43
N GLU A 149 -12.14 20.53 -1.26
CA GLU A 149 -12.54 21.89 -1.63
C GLU A 149 -12.64 22.04 -3.16
N SER A 150 -11.65 21.54 -3.91
CA SER A 150 -11.66 21.62 -5.38
C SER A 150 -12.79 20.82 -6.04
N LYS A 151 -13.30 19.79 -5.34
CA LYS A 151 -14.40 18.93 -5.81
C LYS A 151 -15.77 19.36 -5.30
N GLY A 152 -15.88 20.49 -4.59
CA GLY A 152 -17.15 21.04 -4.10
C GLY A 152 -17.91 20.13 -3.14
N LYS A 153 -17.24 19.15 -2.51
CA LYS A 153 -17.86 18.29 -1.49
C LYS A 153 -17.80 19.00 -0.14
N SER A 154 -18.89 19.63 0.29
CA SER A 154 -19.05 20.05 1.68
C SER A 154 -19.08 18.81 2.58
N MET A 155 -18.24 18.78 3.61
CA MET A 155 -18.44 17.87 4.75
C MET A 155 -19.61 18.40 5.60
N SER A 156 -20.83 18.45 5.05
CA SER A 156 -22.01 18.85 5.82
C SER A 156 -22.63 17.61 6.48
N LEU A 157 -22.52 17.56 7.81
CA LEU A 157 -23.23 16.61 8.66
C LEU A 157 -24.66 17.10 8.86
N GLU A 158 -25.52 16.87 7.86
CA GLU A 158 -26.87 17.46 7.84
C GLU A 158 -27.88 16.74 8.76
N THR A 159 -27.50 15.64 9.44
CA THR A 159 -28.41 14.93 10.36
C THR A 159 -27.64 14.17 11.45
N ALA A 160 -28.21 14.07 12.65
CA ALA A 160 -27.64 13.30 13.77
C ALA A 160 -27.40 11.81 13.43
N ALA A 161 -28.26 11.21 12.59
CA ALA A 161 -28.09 9.84 12.08
C ALA A 161 -26.92 9.71 11.08
N SER A 162 -26.68 10.73 10.25
CA SER A 162 -25.51 10.79 9.36
C SER A 162 -24.23 11.01 10.17
N ALA A 163 -24.31 11.76 11.27
CA ALA A 163 -23.21 11.95 12.20
C ALA A 163 -22.81 10.69 12.94
N SER A 164 -23.77 9.88 13.42
CA SER A 164 -23.46 8.63 14.11
C SER A 164 -22.84 7.58 13.16
N ARG A 165 -23.32 7.48 11.91
CA ARG A 165 -22.73 6.61 10.88
C ARG A 165 -21.30 7.04 10.53
N PHE A 166 -21.10 8.33 10.28
CA PHE A 166 -19.77 8.88 10.01
C PHE A 166 -18.80 8.65 11.18
N ALA A 167 -19.26 8.86 12.42
CA ALA A 167 -18.47 8.59 13.63
C ALA A 167 -18.11 7.10 13.77
N THR A 168 -19.01 6.19 13.40
CA THR A 168 -18.74 4.75 13.37
C THR A 168 -17.69 4.41 12.31
N GLY A 169 -17.79 4.97 11.11
CA GLY A 169 -16.78 4.83 10.05
C GLY A 169 -15.40 5.34 10.48
N LEU A 170 -15.35 6.47 11.18
CA LEU A 170 -14.14 7.01 11.80
C LEU A 170 -13.57 6.06 12.86
N GLY A 171 -14.41 5.50 13.73
CA GLY A 171 -14.02 4.53 14.74
C GLY A 171 -13.42 3.26 14.14
N ILE A 172 -14.03 2.72 13.08
CA ILE A 172 -13.52 1.56 12.33
C ILE A 172 -12.15 1.85 11.74
N LEU A 173 -11.94 3.02 11.12
CA LEU A 173 -10.65 3.40 10.57
C LEU A 173 -9.58 3.58 11.63
N LEU A 174 -9.92 4.19 12.77
CA LEU A 174 -9.01 4.32 13.90
C LEU A 174 -8.57 2.95 14.42
N LEU A 175 -9.52 2.04 14.61
CA LEU A 175 -9.23 0.65 15.00
C LEU A 175 -8.32 -0.03 13.97
N ALA A 176 -8.60 0.12 12.68
CA ALA A 176 -7.76 -0.42 11.62
C ALA A 176 -6.34 0.16 11.65
N GLN A 177 -6.17 1.45 11.99
CA GLN A 177 -4.84 2.07 12.11
C GLN A 177 -4.07 1.57 13.33
N LEU A 178 -4.73 1.39 14.48
CA LEU A 178 -4.10 0.83 15.67
C LEU A 178 -3.66 -0.62 15.43
N LEU A 179 -4.53 -1.42 14.81
CA LEU A 179 -4.20 -2.79 14.44
C LEU A 179 -3.07 -2.84 13.41
N SER A 180 -3.05 -1.91 12.44
CA SER A 180 -1.96 -1.78 11.45
C SER A 180 -0.62 -1.43 12.10
N ALA A 181 -0.62 -0.52 13.08
CA ALA A 181 0.58 -0.15 13.84
C ALA A 181 1.12 -1.35 14.62
N TYR A 182 0.23 -2.10 15.29
CA TYR A 182 0.60 -3.31 16.01
C TYR A 182 1.10 -4.41 15.06
N GLN A 183 0.41 -4.68 13.95
CA GLN A 183 0.85 -5.65 12.94
C GLN A 183 2.23 -5.27 12.40
N GLY A 184 2.45 -4.01 12.03
CA GLY A 184 3.73 -3.55 11.50
C GLY A 184 4.88 -3.79 12.48
N ALA A 185 4.67 -3.48 13.76
CA ALA A 185 5.66 -3.72 14.80
C ALA A 185 5.88 -5.23 15.06
N PHE A 186 4.82 -6.04 15.03
CA PHE A 186 4.91 -7.49 15.18
C PHE A 186 5.64 -8.17 14.01
N VAL A 187 5.42 -7.69 12.79
CA VAL A 187 6.13 -8.15 11.58
C VAL A 187 7.61 -7.76 11.64
N GLU A 188 7.92 -6.53 12.06
CA GLU A 188 9.30 -6.09 12.25
C GLU A 188 10.04 -6.96 13.29
N ASP A 189 9.40 -7.26 14.42
CA ASP A 189 9.96 -8.15 15.44
C ASP A 189 10.20 -9.55 14.86
N THR A 190 9.25 -10.08 14.09
CA THR A 190 9.36 -11.40 13.46
C THR A 190 10.55 -11.46 12.49
N TYR A 191 10.73 -10.44 11.64
CA TYR A 191 11.90 -10.35 10.76
C TYR A 191 13.21 -10.29 11.55
N SER A 192 13.26 -9.49 12.61
CA SER A 192 14.48 -9.34 13.42
C SER A 192 14.86 -10.61 14.19
N MET A 193 13.87 -11.30 14.77
CA MET A 193 14.07 -12.46 15.63
C MET A 193 14.44 -13.72 14.85
N TYR A 194 13.81 -13.95 13.70
CA TYR A 194 13.96 -15.19 12.93
C TYR A 194 14.76 -15.03 11.64
N GLN A 195 15.16 -13.80 11.28
CA GLN A 195 15.81 -13.50 9.99
C GLN A 195 15.02 -14.10 8.82
N ALA A 196 13.70 -13.86 8.85
CA ALA A 196 12.73 -14.43 7.93
C ALA A 196 12.86 -13.82 6.53
N ASP A 197 12.61 -14.62 5.50
CA ASP A 197 12.57 -14.13 4.13
C ASP A 197 11.26 -13.35 3.87
N TRP A 198 11.33 -12.23 3.16
CA TRP A 198 10.15 -11.42 2.86
C TRP A 198 9.12 -12.15 1.97
N THR A 199 9.59 -13.08 1.14
CA THR A 199 8.74 -13.95 0.30
C THR A 199 7.94 -14.94 1.14
N GLU A 200 8.48 -15.33 2.29
CA GLU A 200 7.83 -16.22 3.25
C GLU A 200 6.63 -15.51 3.88
N ASN A 201 6.83 -14.28 4.37
CA ASN A 201 5.72 -13.45 4.87
C ASN A 201 4.69 -13.19 3.77
N LEU A 202 5.14 -12.86 2.55
CA LEU A 202 4.24 -12.61 1.42
C LEU A 202 3.34 -13.81 1.15
N PHE A 203 3.88 -15.02 1.10
CA PHE A 203 3.07 -16.22 0.85
C PHE A 203 2.13 -16.55 2.03
N TYR A 204 2.68 -16.69 3.25
CA TYR A 204 1.90 -17.18 4.39
C TYR A 204 0.82 -16.19 4.84
N SER A 205 1.09 -14.88 4.79
CA SER A 205 0.09 -13.87 5.15
C SER A 205 -1.13 -13.89 4.23
N HIS A 206 -0.97 -14.27 2.95
CA HIS A 206 -2.07 -14.31 1.99
C HIS A 206 -2.76 -15.67 1.95
N ILE A 207 -2.00 -16.79 1.93
CA ILE A 207 -2.60 -18.13 1.90
C ILE A 207 -3.43 -18.43 3.16
N PHE A 208 -2.96 -18.03 4.35
CA PHE A 208 -3.73 -18.23 5.59
C PHE A 208 -4.92 -17.29 5.72
N SER A 209 -4.94 -16.19 4.97
CA SER A 209 -6.09 -15.29 4.91
C SER A 209 -7.19 -15.81 3.96
N LEU A 210 -6.87 -16.63 2.96
CA LEU A 210 -7.85 -17.15 2.00
C LEU A 210 -8.99 -17.96 2.65
N PRO A 211 -8.74 -18.90 3.59
CA PRO A 211 -9.82 -19.59 4.31
C PRO A 211 -10.76 -18.66 5.06
N MET A 212 -10.30 -17.48 5.49
CA MET A 212 -11.11 -16.50 6.20
C MET A 212 -12.17 -15.84 5.30
N PHE A 213 -12.05 -15.96 3.97
CA PHE A 213 -13.07 -15.52 3.01
C PHE A 213 -14.20 -16.54 2.80
N LEU A 214 -14.07 -17.79 3.25
CA LEU A 214 -15.07 -18.83 3.03
C LEU A 214 -16.48 -18.47 3.54
N PRO A 215 -16.64 -17.85 4.73
CA PRO A 215 -17.95 -17.41 5.20
C PRO A 215 -18.59 -16.32 4.32
N LEU A 216 -17.79 -15.63 3.52
CA LEU A 216 -18.20 -14.53 2.64
C LEU A 216 -18.37 -14.97 1.18
N SER A 217 -18.27 -16.28 0.91
CA SER A 217 -18.29 -16.87 -0.44
C SER A 217 -19.55 -16.52 -1.24
N LEU A 218 -20.72 -16.47 -0.61
CA LEU A 218 -21.97 -16.09 -1.29
C LEU A 218 -21.92 -14.63 -1.80
N SER A 219 -21.44 -13.70 -0.96
CA SER A 219 -21.28 -12.31 -1.36
C SER A 219 -20.23 -12.15 -2.47
N LEU A 220 -19.16 -12.96 -2.44
CA LEU A 220 -18.15 -12.97 -3.50
C LEU A 220 -18.74 -13.44 -4.84
N GLN A 221 -19.55 -14.51 -4.84
CA GLN A 221 -20.20 -15.02 -6.04
C GLN A 221 -21.18 -14.01 -6.64
N GLN A 222 -21.99 -13.36 -5.80
CA GLN A 222 -22.93 -12.32 -6.24
C GLN A 222 -22.19 -11.14 -6.87
N GLN A 223 -21.15 -10.63 -6.22
CA GLN A 223 -20.33 -9.53 -6.75
C GLN A 223 -19.64 -9.91 -8.05
N TYR A 224 -19.16 -11.15 -8.17
CA TYR A 224 -18.52 -11.63 -9.39
C TYR A 224 -19.52 -11.77 -10.54
N ALA A 225 -20.71 -12.31 -10.28
CA ALA A 225 -21.76 -12.44 -11.29
C ALA A 225 -22.18 -11.08 -11.86
N SER A 226 -22.39 -10.07 -10.99
CA SER A 226 -22.64 -8.69 -11.42
C SER A 226 -21.51 -8.13 -12.28
N LEU A 227 -20.26 -8.36 -11.87
CA LEU A 227 -19.09 -7.83 -12.59
C LEU A 227 -18.86 -8.52 -13.94
N ALA A 228 -19.11 -9.83 -14.01
CA ALA A 228 -19.01 -10.62 -15.23
C ALA A 228 -20.12 -10.32 -16.24
N ALA A 229 -21.27 -9.81 -15.77
CA ALA A 229 -22.36 -9.34 -16.62
C ALA A 229 -22.05 -8.00 -17.34
N THR A 230 -20.90 -7.36 -17.05
CA THR A 230 -20.50 -6.13 -17.76
C THR A 230 -20.11 -6.41 -19.21
N GLY A 231 -20.51 -5.54 -20.13
CA GLY A 231 -20.17 -5.67 -21.55
C GLY A 231 -18.65 -5.60 -21.82
N PRO A 232 -18.17 -6.13 -22.96
CA PRO A 232 -16.75 -6.14 -23.31
C PRO A 232 -16.19 -4.73 -23.53
N LEU A 233 -14.88 -4.55 -23.30
CA LEU A 233 -14.21 -3.27 -23.48
C LEU A 233 -14.03 -2.98 -24.97
N ASP A 234 -14.64 -1.88 -25.43
CA ASP A 234 -14.47 -1.39 -26.79
C ASP A 234 -13.19 -0.54 -26.84
N LEU A 235 -12.06 -1.20 -27.15
CA LEU A 235 -10.75 -0.57 -27.21
C LEU A 235 -10.67 0.52 -28.28
N ASP A 236 -11.45 0.41 -29.36
CA ASP A 236 -11.47 1.41 -30.42
C ASP A 236 -12.16 2.70 -29.97
N LYS A 237 -13.24 2.62 -29.18
CA LYS A 237 -13.81 3.81 -28.54
C LYS A 237 -12.84 4.43 -27.54
N ALA A 238 -12.20 3.61 -26.68
CA ALA A 238 -11.23 4.11 -25.71
C ALA A 238 -10.01 4.79 -26.36
N ALA A 239 -9.52 4.25 -27.48
CA ALA A 239 -8.41 4.80 -28.25
C ALA A 239 -8.79 6.10 -28.96
N ARG A 240 -10.01 6.19 -29.52
CA ARG A 240 -10.52 7.42 -30.16
C ARG A 240 -10.68 8.55 -29.17
N LEU A 241 -11.25 8.26 -28.00
CA LEU A 241 -11.46 9.21 -26.92
C LEU A 241 -10.14 9.70 -26.31
N SER A 242 -9.16 8.81 -26.13
CA SER A 242 -7.80 9.19 -25.67
C SER A 242 -7.02 10.03 -26.71
N ARG A 243 -7.45 10.02 -27.98
CA ARG A 243 -6.86 10.80 -29.07
C ARG A 243 -7.43 12.22 -29.12
N GLU A 244 -8.67 12.43 -28.66
CA GLU A 244 -9.30 13.75 -28.51
C GLU A 244 -8.77 14.53 -27.29
N ASP A 245 -8.43 13.85 -26.18
CA ASP A 245 -7.85 14.47 -24.97
C ASP A 245 -6.33 14.81 -25.08
N GLY A 246 -5.71 14.63 -26.24
CA GLY A 246 -4.34 15.09 -26.52
C GLY A 246 -3.20 14.39 -25.75
N LEU A 247 -3.49 13.40 -24.91
CA LEU A 247 -2.53 12.80 -23.96
C LEU A 247 -1.53 11.81 -24.60
N TRP A 248 -1.87 11.22 -25.74
CA TRP A 248 -1.05 10.19 -26.42
C TRP A 248 -0.91 10.49 -27.91
N SER A 249 -0.28 11.62 -28.26
CA SER A 249 -0.18 12.09 -29.65
C SER A 249 0.88 11.37 -30.51
N ARG A 250 1.56 10.31 -30.03
CA ARG A 250 2.69 9.75 -30.80
C ARG A 250 3.05 8.26 -30.66
N ALA A 251 2.19 7.40 -30.12
CA ALA A 251 2.42 5.96 -30.19
C ALA A 251 1.18 5.24 -30.77
N PRO A 252 1.31 4.47 -31.88
CA PRO A 252 0.26 3.56 -32.27
C PRO A 252 0.10 2.50 -31.16
N PRO A 253 -1.12 2.24 -30.67
CA PRO A 253 -1.38 1.20 -29.66
C PRO A 253 -0.91 -0.20 -30.12
N ASP A 254 -0.73 -0.36 -31.43
CA ASP A 254 -0.31 -1.59 -32.11
C ASP A 254 1.17 -1.95 -31.86
N ALA A 255 2.01 -1.00 -31.47
CA ALA A 255 3.43 -1.23 -31.19
C ALA A 255 3.72 -1.65 -29.74
N VAL A 256 2.79 -1.39 -28.80
CA VAL A 256 2.99 -1.62 -27.36
C VAL A 256 2.14 -2.79 -26.84
N LEU A 257 0.93 -2.98 -27.38
CA LEU A 257 0.10 -4.15 -27.11
C LEU A 257 0.15 -5.09 -28.31
N GLY A 258 0.85 -6.22 -28.19
CA GLY A 258 0.84 -7.26 -29.23
C GLY A 258 -0.59 -7.70 -29.58
N THR A 259 -0.81 -8.07 -30.85
CA THR A 259 -2.12 -8.45 -31.41
C THR A 259 -2.85 -9.52 -30.58
N SER A 260 -2.12 -10.49 -30.02
CA SER A 260 -2.67 -11.53 -29.14
C SER A 260 -3.16 -11.03 -27.78
N LEU A 261 -2.54 -9.96 -27.27
CA LEU A 261 -2.91 -9.34 -26.00
C LEU A 261 -4.17 -8.50 -26.19
N ARG A 262 -4.31 -7.87 -27.35
CA ARG A 262 -5.48 -7.09 -27.74
C ARG A 262 -6.74 -7.97 -27.85
N SER A 263 -6.65 -9.11 -28.55
CA SER A 263 -7.77 -10.03 -28.68
C SER A 263 -8.21 -10.62 -27.33
N LEU A 264 -7.26 -10.89 -26.43
CA LEU A 264 -7.56 -11.32 -25.06
C LEU A 264 -8.30 -10.22 -24.28
N ILE A 265 -7.86 -8.97 -24.37
CA ILE A 265 -8.47 -7.83 -23.65
C ILE A 265 -9.88 -7.52 -24.17
N GLU A 266 -10.10 -7.59 -25.49
CA GLU A 266 -11.42 -7.37 -26.10
C GLU A 266 -12.42 -8.48 -25.75
N SER A 267 -11.92 -9.70 -25.50
CA SER A 267 -12.76 -10.84 -25.09
C SER A 267 -13.25 -10.80 -23.64
N LEU A 268 -12.63 -9.97 -22.80
CA LEU A 268 -12.91 -9.92 -21.36
C LEU A 268 -13.99 -8.87 -21.01
N PRO A 269 -14.93 -9.19 -20.10
CA PRO A 269 -15.81 -8.18 -19.50
C PRO A 269 -14.99 -7.04 -18.87
N ARG A 270 -15.42 -5.80 -19.08
CA ARG A 270 -14.71 -4.60 -18.57
C ARG A 270 -14.41 -4.69 -17.07
N GLY A 271 -15.38 -5.17 -16.30
CA GLY A 271 -15.22 -5.32 -14.85
C GLY A 271 -14.13 -6.30 -14.46
N VAL A 272 -14.04 -7.45 -15.16
CA VAL A 272 -13.01 -8.47 -14.92
C VAL A 272 -11.63 -7.96 -15.31
N LEU A 273 -11.51 -7.23 -16.42
CA LEU A 273 -10.25 -6.61 -16.82
C LEU A 273 -9.72 -5.64 -15.75
N PHE A 274 -10.58 -4.75 -15.22
CA PHE A 274 -10.18 -3.83 -14.15
C PHE A 274 -9.80 -4.55 -12.86
N LEU A 275 -10.49 -5.64 -12.53
CA LEU A 275 -10.17 -6.48 -11.38
C LEU A 275 -8.77 -7.10 -11.53
N LEU A 276 -8.43 -7.60 -12.73
CA LEU A 276 -7.12 -8.16 -13.03
C LEU A 276 -6.01 -7.10 -12.98
N VAL A 277 -6.22 -5.94 -13.59
CA VAL A 277 -5.25 -4.82 -13.54
C VAL A 277 -5.02 -4.37 -12.10
N ASN A 278 -6.08 -4.27 -11.30
CA ASN A 278 -5.97 -3.94 -9.88
C ASN A 278 -5.20 -5.03 -9.10
N ALA A 279 -5.46 -6.31 -9.35
CA ALA A 279 -4.74 -7.41 -8.69
C ALA A 279 -3.24 -7.42 -9.04
N VAL A 280 -2.88 -7.20 -10.31
CA VAL A 280 -1.46 -7.17 -10.77
C VAL A 280 -0.71 -5.96 -10.20
N THR A 281 -1.31 -4.77 -10.25
CA THR A 281 -0.69 -3.56 -9.68
C THR A 281 -0.55 -3.68 -8.17
N GLN A 282 -1.53 -4.26 -7.49
CA GLN A 282 -1.46 -4.55 -6.06
C GLN A 282 -0.37 -5.58 -5.74
N LEU A 283 -0.21 -6.64 -6.54
CA LEU A 283 0.86 -7.63 -6.37
C LEU A 283 2.24 -6.99 -6.39
N ALA A 284 2.50 -6.11 -7.36
CA ALA A 284 3.76 -5.37 -7.43
C ALA A 284 3.96 -4.53 -6.15
N CYS A 285 2.94 -3.79 -5.74
CA CYS A 285 3.01 -2.97 -4.53
C CYS A 285 3.26 -3.80 -3.27
N ILE A 286 2.47 -4.85 -3.02
CA ILE A 286 2.54 -5.61 -1.77
C ILE A 286 3.87 -6.38 -1.68
N SER A 287 4.43 -6.79 -2.82
CA SER A 287 5.78 -7.35 -2.89
C SER A 287 6.83 -6.32 -2.46
N GLY A 288 6.73 -5.08 -3.00
CA GLY A 288 7.61 -3.98 -2.59
C GLY A 288 7.49 -3.61 -1.11
N VAL A 289 6.28 -3.62 -0.56
CA VAL A 289 6.01 -3.33 0.85
C VAL A 289 6.59 -4.41 1.77
N ASN A 290 6.42 -5.69 1.43
CA ASN A 290 7.00 -6.78 2.21
C ASN A 290 8.53 -6.76 2.18
N LEU A 291 9.11 -6.49 1.01
CA LEU A 291 10.56 -6.32 0.86
C LEU A 291 11.08 -5.12 1.67
N LEU A 292 10.33 -4.00 1.71
CA LEU A 292 10.67 -2.84 2.53
C LEU A 292 10.56 -3.15 4.02
N ALA A 293 9.52 -3.85 4.45
CA ALA A 293 9.29 -4.22 5.85
C ALA A 293 10.38 -5.15 6.40
N ALA A 294 10.94 -6.02 5.56
CA ALA A 294 12.07 -6.88 5.94
C ALA A 294 13.39 -6.11 6.14
N LYS A 295 13.50 -4.88 5.60
CA LYS A 295 14.75 -4.09 5.59
C LYS A 295 14.67 -2.77 6.35
N SER A 296 13.52 -2.42 6.89
CA SER A 296 13.29 -1.12 7.51
C SER A 296 12.32 -1.21 8.67
N SER A 297 12.27 -0.14 9.48
CA SER A 297 11.34 -0.09 10.60
C SER A 297 9.88 0.02 10.14
N ALA A 298 8.94 -0.44 10.96
CA ALA A 298 7.50 -0.30 10.70
C ALA A 298 7.11 1.17 10.42
N VAL A 299 7.72 2.12 11.14
CA VAL A 299 7.50 3.56 10.91
C VAL A 299 7.93 3.96 9.50
N THR A 300 9.11 3.52 9.04
CA THR A 300 9.59 3.78 7.68
C THR A 300 8.60 3.26 6.63
N VAL A 301 8.10 2.04 6.82
CA VAL A 301 7.09 1.44 5.93
C VAL A 301 5.84 2.32 5.86
N THR A 302 5.31 2.77 6.99
CA THR A 302 4.11 3.63 7.01
C THR A 302 4.33 4.98 6.31
N ILE A 303 5.51 5.59 6.46
CA ILE A 303 5.86 6.85 5.80
C ILE A 303 5.92 6.64 4.28
N VAL A 304 6.62 5.62 3.80
CA VAL A 304 6.72 5.31 2.36
C VAL A 304 5.35 5.01 1.77
N LEU A 305 4.49 4.28 2.49
CA LEU A 305 3.11 4.03 2.07
C LEU A 305 2.27 5.31 1.97
N ASN A 306 2.45 6.27 2.89
CA ASN A 306 1.78 7.58 2.81
C ASN A 306 2.27 8.39 1.61
N VAL A 307 3.58 8.42 1.37
CA VAL A 307 4.17 9.08 0.18
C VAL A 307 3.64 8.44 -1.12
N ARG A 308 3.55 7.10 -1.20
CA ARG A 308 2.95 6.38 -2.35
C ARG A 308 1.55 6.87 -2.68
N LYS A 309 0.67 6.93 -1.69
CA LYS A 309 -0.73 7.38 -1.88
C LYS A 309 -0.78 8.77 -2.47
N LEU A 310 0.05 9.67 -1.95
CA LEU A 310 0.11 11.05 -2.42
C LEU A 310 0.66 11.11 -3.86
N VAL A 311 1.71 10.36 -4.18
CA VAL A 311 2.23 10.28 -5.56
C VAL A 311 1.15 9.81 -6.52
N SER A 312 0.43 8.73 -6.19
CA SER A 312 -0.68 8.24 -7.02
C SER A 312 -1.79 9.28 -7.17
N PHE A 313 -2.06 10.05 -6.12
CA PHE A 313 -3.05 11.12 -6.15
C PHE A 313 -2.61 12.29 -7.04
N ILE A 314 -1.36 12.76 -6.92
CA ILE A 314 -0.81 13.83 -7.76
C ILE A 314 -0.79 13.40 -9.23
N PHE A 315 -0.32 12.18 -9.50
CA PHE A 315 -0.30 11.61 -10.85
C PHE A 315 -1.71 11.59 -11.45
N SER A 316 -2.71 11.18 -10.68
CA SER A 316 -4.12 11.23 -11.06
C SER A 316 -4.57 12.66 -11.42
N THR A 317 -4.28 13.64 -10.56
CA THR A 317 -4.71 15.04 -10.81
C THR A 317 -4.07 15.63 -12.07
N ILE A 318 -2.79 15.32 -12.34
CA ILE A 318 -2.09 15.77 -13.54
C ILE A 318 -2.66 15.08 -14.79
N LEU A 319 -2.90 13.77 -14.72
CA LEU A 319 -3.38 12.96 -15.84
C LEU A 319 -4.80 13.35 -16.27
N PHE A 320 -5.66 13.78 -15.35
CA PHE A 320 -7.04 14.20 -15.63
C PHE A 320 -7.22 15.70 -15.83
N GLY A 321 -6.12 16.46 -15.95
CA GLY A 321 -6.19 17.90 -16.20
C GLY A 321 -6.89 18.70 -15.09
N HIS A 322 -6.98 18.16 -13.86
CA HIS A 322 -7.53 18.91 -12.74
C HIS A 322 -6.50 19.94 -12.28
N HIS A 323 -6.94 21.18 -12.06
CA HIS A 323 -6.06 22.24 -11.58
C HIS A 323 -5.51 21.91 -10.18
N LEU A 324 -4.18 21.84 -10.07
CA LEU A 324 -3.51 21.70 -8.80
C LEU A 324 -3.66 23.01 -8.02
N SER A 325 -4.47 23.04 -6.97
CA SER A 325 -4.57 24.22 -6.12
C SER A 325 -3.23 24.48 -5.40
N ALA A 326 -2.92 25.75 -5.12
CA ALA A 326 -1.70 26.11 -4.40
C ALA A 326 -1.59 25.38 -3.04
N LYS A 327 -2.73 25.17 -2.36
CA LYS A 327 -2.82 24.38 -1.12
C LYS A 327 -2.38 22.93 -1.35
N MET A 328 -2.79 22.31 -2.46
CA MET A 328 -2.42 20.93 -2.78
C MET A 328 -0.93 20.79 -3.12
N ILE A 329 -0.34 21.78 -3.80
CA ILE A 329 1.10 21.85 -4.07
C ILE A 329 1.88 21.99 -2.75
N LEU A 330 1.44 22.88 -1.86
CA LEU A 330 2.05 23.06 -0.54
C LEU A 330 1.99 21.77 0.28
N GLY A 331 0.82 21.16 0.41
CA GLY A 331 0.67 19.88 1.13
C GLY A 331 1.55 18.79 0.53
N SER A 332 1.69 18.75 -0.79
CA SER A 332 2.55 17.80 -1.47
C SER A 332 4.02 18.02 -1.16
N ALA A 333 4.48 19.27 -1.20
CA ALA A 333 5.86 19.63 -0.85
C ALA A 333 6.19 19.25 0.60
N LEU A 334 5.26 19.43 1.53
CA LEU A 334 5.42 19.02 2.94
C LEU A 334 5.56 17.50 3.10
N VAL A 335 4.77 16.71 2.37
CA VAL A 335 4.83 15.24 2.42
C VAL A 335 6.14 14.70 1.80
N PHE A 336 6.57 15.23 0.65
CA PHE A 336 7.86 14.81 0.07
C PHE A 336 9.03 15.26 0.93
N GLY A 337 9.01 16.49 1.42
CA GLY A 337 10.03 17.05 2.30
C GLY A 337 10.18 16.25 3.60
N SER A 338 9.06 15.90 4.24
CA SER A 338 9.06 15.07 5.45
C SER A 338 9.54 13.64 5.20
N GLY A 339 9.13 13.00 4.10
CA GLY A 339 9.62 11.68 3.71
C GLY A 339 11.14 11.68 3.47
N ALA A 340 11.64 12.69 2.77
CA ALA A 340 13.08 12.88 2.53
C ALA A 340 13.84 13.15 3.84
N LEU A 341 13.31 14.03 4.70
CA LEU A 341 13.92 14.36 5.98
C LEU A 341 14.01 13.16 6.92
N TYR A 342 12.93 12.37 7.02
CA TYR A 342 12.93 11.15 7.81
C TYR A 342 13.93 10.12 7.26
N GLY A 343 13.91 9.89 5.94
CA GLY A 343 14.80 8.96 5.27
C GLY A 343 16.27 9.33 5.42
N TRP A 344 16.59 10.63 5.33
CA TRP A 344 17.94 11.16 5.56
C TRP A 344 18.42 10.91 7.00
N GLU A 345 17.57 11.21 7.98
CA GLU A 345 17.90 11.01 9.39
C GLU A 345 18.10 9.52 9.72
N SER A 346 17.18 8.65 9.25
CA SER A 346 17.21 7.22 9.55
C SER A 346 18.33 6.47 8.84
N THR A 347 18.62 6.84 7.58
CA THR A 347 19.49 6.05 6.69
C THR A 347 20.91 6.60 6.63
N TRP A 348 21.08 7.93 6.74
CA TRP A 348 22.37 8.57 6.55
C TRP A 348 22.95 9.13 7.85
N ARG A 349 22.22 10.03 8.53
CA ARG A 349 22.78 10.78 9.68
C ARG A 349 23.01 9.90 10.90
N LEU A 350 21.99 9.20 11.40
CA LEU A 350 22.12 8.38 12.62
C LEU A 350 23.15 7.25 12.47
N PRO A 351 23.21 6.47 11.37
CA PRO A 351 24.23 5.45 11.19
C PRO A 351 25.65 6.04 11.09
N ARG A 352 25.81 7.21 10.46
CA ARG A 352 27.12 7.89 10.34
C ARG A 352 27.61 8.41 11.70
N GLU A 353 26.72 8.96 12.52
CA GLU A 353 27.05 9.38 13.89
C GLU A 353 27.43 8.18 14.77
N ARG A 354 26.69 7.06 14.68
CA ARG A 354 27.04 5.81 15.40
C ARG A 354 28.41 5.29 14.99
N ARG A 355 28.73 5.27 13.69
CA ARG A 355 30.07 4.88 13.19
C ARG A 355 31.17 5.80 13.70
N ARG A 356 30.94 7.13 13.69
CA ARG A 356 31.90 8.10 14.24
C ARG A 356 32.16 7.87 15.73
N LYS A 357 31.12 7.65 16.53
CA LYS A 357 31.26 7.33 17.97
C LYS A 357 31.97 6.00 18.21
N ALA A 358 31.72 4.97 17.39
CA ALA A 358 32.42 3.69 17.49
C ALA A 358 33.92 3.83 17.18
N VAL A 359 34.29 4.64 16.19
CA VAL A 359 35.70 4.92 15.86
C VAL A 359 36.38 5.76 16.95
N GLN A 360 35.69 6.73 17.53
CA GLN A 360 36.23 7.59 18.59
C GLN A 360 36.30 6.90 19.96
N GLY A 361 35.39 5.96 20.26
CA GLY A 361 35.40 5.16 21.48
C GLY A 361 36.26 3.89 21.41
N GLY A 362 36.79 3.54 20.22
CA GLY A 362 37.61 2.35 19.96
C GLY A 362 39.11 2.64 19.75
N GLY A 363 39.68 3.62 20.45
CA GLY A 363 41.14 3.82 20.52
C GLY A 363 41.87 2.63 21.21
N PRO A 364 43.15 2.38 20.91
CA PRO A 364 43.77 1.05 21.00
C PRO A 364 44.03 0.61 22.45
N GLY A 365 43.10 -0.16 23.01
CA GLY A 365 43.26 -0.90 24.26
C GLY A 365 43.69 -2.34 23.99
N ASN A 366 45.00 -2.55 23.96
CA ASN A 366 45.76 -3.77 24.27
C ASN A 366 44.98 -5.11 24.35
N GLY A 367 45.23 -6.02 23.41
CA GLY A 367 44.65 -7.36 23.38
C GLY A 367 45.50 -8.29 22.53
N THR A 368 46.63 -8.68 23.10
CA THR A 368 47.58 -9.71 22.65
C THR A 368 46.95 -10.85 21.86
N VAL A 369 47.60 -11.15 20.74
CA VAL A 369 47.62 -12.44 20.04
C VAL A 369 47.68 -13.59 21.06
N LYS A 370 46.70 -14.50 21.02
CA LYS A 370 46.95 -15.92 21.28
C LYS A 370 46.29 -16.75 20.18
N ARG A 371 47.17 -17.29 19.31
CA ARG A 371 46.93 -18.56 18.62
C ARG A 371 46.81 -19.65 19.69
N GLY A 372 45.86 -20.55 19.48
CA GLY A 372 45.58 -21.74 20.29
C GLY A 372 44.31 -22.37 19.77
#